data_AF-A0A2V7QGZ2-F1
#
_entry.id   AF-A0A2V7QGZ2-F1
#
_cell.length_a   1.000
_cell.length_b   1.000
_cell.length_c   1.000
_cell.angle_alpha   90.00
_cell.angle_beta   90.00
_cell.angle_gamma   90.00
#
_symmetry.space_group_name_H-M   'P 1'
#
loop_
_entity.id
_entity.type
_entity.pdbx_description
1 polymer ?
#
loop_
_entity_poly.entity_id
_entity_poly.type
_entity_poly.pdbx_seq_one_letter_code
_entity_poly.pdbx_strand_id
1 'polypeptide(L)'
;MTVPGSWVEAVVAAGAVPASHIPEASLGRGDVDEFIGADPVEGGELRVEPLSDARPLAPAAVCFLDGIEQWRVVGYGGITPIVRAHAAAAIRRRGPERRLRTVAEATAEVAITRLDRLPAGVRRALEGAGVRVLEFPAEEAGQPARALAAVRVEVQRTRTALERRLGEAWLRALAAEEWLVVDGVLSDSAALSEHPRALGVVKSHGAQYFEGAELERALTLADGHRTGVFRPKARGARRDIYSWYVRLWPWEGNDLLYGLLRLEARAHPETIALASPIAAWIRAERAPVATPDRRWDRLLYPIHDVETYLRARAPRDLTPLPASRLPRTAS
;
A
#
# COMPACT_ATOMS: atom_id res chain seq x y z
N MET A 1 -20.78 -4.82 49.11
CA MET A 1 -20.98 -3.73 48.13
C MET A 1 -20.09 -4.03 46.93
N THR A 2 -20.64 -4.72 45.93
CA THR A 2 -19.95 -5.00 44.67
C THR A 2 -19.94 -3.72 43.84
N VAL A 3 -18.74 -3.23 43.50
CA VAL A 3 -18.58 -2.16 42.52
C VAL A 3 -19.27 -2.63 41.23
N PRO A 4 -20.20 -1.86 40.63
CA PRO A 4 -20.79 -2.26 39.37
C PRO A 4 -19.67 -2.32 38.33
N GLY A 5 -19.51 -3.50 37.71
CA GLY A 5 -18.58 -3.66 36.60
C GLY A 5 -18.84 -2.59 35.55
N SER A 6 -17.76 -2.10 34.93
CA SER A 6 -17.85 -1.12 33.85
C SER A 6 -18.81 -1.64 32.78
N TRP A 7 -19.61 -0.76 32.15
CA TRP A 7 -20.45 -1.15 31.01
C TRP A 7 -19.63 -1.83 29.90
N VAL A 8 -18.34 -1.48 29.79
CA VAL A 8 -17.38 -2.13 28.89
C VAL A 8 -17.18 -3.60 29.25
N GLU A 9 -17.01 -3.92 30.53
CA GLU A 9 -16.82 -5.30 31.01
C GLU A 9 -18.07 -6.14 30.77
N ALA A 10 -19.26 -5.56 30.97
CA ALA A 10 -20.53 -6.23 30.68
C ALA A 10 -20.69 -6.55 29.18
N VAL A 11 -20.30 -5.63 28.30
CA VAL A 11 -20.34 -5.82 26.84
C VAL A 11 -19.32 -6.86 26.37
N VAL A 12 -18.10 -6.85 26.90
CA VAL A 12 -17.08 -7.87 26.60
C VAL A 12 -17.50 -9.24 27.14
N ALA A 13 -18.05 -9.32 28.36
CA ALA A 13 -18.58 -10.56 28.93
C ALA A 13 -19.78 -11.12 28.13
N ALA A 14 -20.53 -10.26 27.44
CA ALA A 14 -21.59 -10.64 26.53
C ALA A 14 -21.08 -11.13 25.15
N GLY A 15 -19.76 -11.17 24.93
CA GLY A 15 -19.13 -11.71 23.72
C GLY A 15 -18.54 -10.67 22.78
N ALA A 16 -18.54 -9.38 23.12
CA ALA A 16 -17.83 -8.39 22.31
C ALA A 16 -16.32 -8.60 22.38
N VAL A 17 -15.65 -8.51 21.23
CA VAL A 17 -14.19 -8.58 21.16
C VAL A 17 -13.61 -7.19 21.44
N PRO A 18 -12.76 -7.02 22.47
CA PRO A 18 -12.16 -5.73 22.79
C PRO A 18 -11.15 -5.30 21.73
N ALA A 19 -11.10 -4.00 21.45
CA ALA A 19 -10.07 -3.37 20.62
C ALA A 19 -9.23 -2.40 21.47
N SER A 20 -7.92 -2.59 21.52
CA SER A 20 -7.01 -1.75 22.34
C SER A 20 -6.38 -0.59 21.58
N HIS A 21 -6.37 -0.65 20.24
CA HIS A 21 -5.76 0.35 19.37
C HIS A 21 -6.52 0.44 18.05
N ILE A 22 -6.74 1.67 17.56
CA ILE A 22 -7.30 1.95 16.22
C ILE A 22 -6.23 2.74 15.43
N PRO A 23 -5.59 2.16 14.41
CA PRO A 23 -4.60 2.86 13.63
C PRO A 23 -5.26 3.87 12.68
N GLU A 24 -4.52 4.90 12.26
CA GLU A 24 -5.00 5.91 11.29
C GLU A 24 -5.50 5.27 9.97
N ALA A 25 -4.92 4.13 9.58
CA ALA A 25 -5.35 3.35 8.42
C ALA A 25 -6.81 2.86 8.51
N SER A 26 -7.36 2.74 9.72
CA SER A 26 -8.74 2.31 9.97
C SER A 26 -9.73 3.46 9.95
N LEU A 27 -9.27 4.72 9.88
CA LEU A 27 -10.12 5.91 9.70
C LEU A 27 -10.64 6.08 8.26
N GLY A 28 -10.25 5.18 7.36
CA GLY A 28 -10.63 5.20 5.95
C GLY A 28 -9.82 6.20 5.13
N ARG A 29 -9.77 5.97 3.81
CA ARG A 29 -9.22 6.90 2.82
C ARG A 29 -10.40 7.48 2.06
N GLY A 30 -10.58 8.81 2.11
CA GLY A 30 -11.69 9.50 1.43
C GLY A 30 -11.55 9.57 -0.10
N ASP A 31 -10.44 9.08 -0.64
CA ASP A 31 -10.08 9.03 -2.06
C ASP A 31 -10.46 7.71 -2.76
N VAL A 32 -11.15 6.79 -2.08
CA VAL A 32 -11.55 5.52 -2.68
C VAL A 32 -12.99 5.60 -3.19
N ASP A 33 -13.15 6.18 -4.38
CA ASP A 33 -14.23 5.72 -5.24
C ASP A 33 -13.84 4.34 -5.85
N GLU A 34 -14.88 3.58 -6.20
CA GLU A 34 -14.89 2.49 -7.20
C GLU A 34 -14.66 1.04 -6.73
N PHE A 35 -15.35 0.58 -5.70
CA PHE A 35 -15.94 -0.76 -5.77
C PHE A 35 -17.36 -0.74 -5.21
N ILE A 36 -18.30 -1.33 -5.94
CA ILE A 36 -19.73 -1.36 -5.55
C ILE A 36 -20.15 -2.75 -5.02
N GLY A 37 -19.17 -3.64 -4.82
CA GLY A 37 -19.38 -5.01 -4.38
C GLY A 37 -18.30 -5.96 -4.92
N ALA A 38 -18.49 -7.25 -4.69
CA ALA A 38 -17.73 -8.32 -5.31
C ALA A 38 -18.60 -9.56 -5.52
N ASP A 39 -18.21 -10.42 -6.46
CA ASP A 39 -18.83 -11.73 -6.66
C ASP A 39 -17.90 -12.83 -6.13
N PRO A 40 -18.36 -13.69 -5.20
CA PRO A 40 -17.63 -14.91 -4.86
C PRO A 40 -17.41 -15.80 -6.08
N VAL A 41 -16.22 -16.39 -6.21
CA VAL A 41 -15.81 -17.21 -7.36
C VAL A 41 -15.69 -18.70 -6.99
N GLU A 42 -15.32 -19.00 -5.75
CA GLU A 42 -15.23 -20.37 -5.22
C GLU A 42 -16.58 -20.93 -4.69
N GLY A 43 -17.68 -20.22 -4.94
CA GLY A 43 -19.02 -20.59 -4.49
C GLY A 43 -20.04 -19.47 -4.68
N GLY A 44 -21.25 -19.64 -4.13
CA GLY A 44 -22.30 -18.61 -4.16
C GLY A 44 -22.23 -17.59 -3.02
N GLU A 45 -21.31 -17.76 -2.07
CA GLU A 45 -21.09 -16.88 -0.92
C GLU A 45 -19.59 -16.82 -0.56
N LEU A 46 -19.17 -15.77 0.15
CA LEU A 46 -17.82 -15.66 0.66
C LEU A 46 -17.55 -16.67 1.80
N ARG A 47 -16.81 -17.73 1.48
CA ARG A 47 -16.37 -18.76 2.43
C ARG A 47 -15.02 -18.42 3.06
N VAL A 48 -14.65 -19.19 4.08
CA VAL A 48 -13.34 -19.10 4.74
C VAL A 48 -12.66 -20.47 4.64
N GLU A 49 -11.38 -20.46 4.27
CA GLU A 49 -10.59 -21.67 4.04
C GLU A 49 -9.38 -21.68 4.98
N PRO A 50 -9.13 -22.78 5.73
CA PRO A 50 -7.95 -22.91 6.55
C PRO A 50 -6.69 -23.07 5.68
N LEU A 51 -5.57 -22.51 6.13
CA LEU A 51 -4.27 -22.66 5.48
C LEU A 51 -3.46 -23.83 6.04
N SER A 52 -3.92 -24.52 7.09
CA SER A 52 -3.23 -25.67 7.69
C SER A 52 -3.01 -26.82 6.71
N ASP A 53 -3.92 -26.97 5.76
CA ASP A 53 -3.95 -28.10 4.82
C ASP A 53 -3.25 -27.74 3.49
N ALA A 54 -2.86 -26.47 3.33
CA ALA A 54 -2.22 -25.97 2.13
C ALA A 54 -0.69 -26.06 2.24
N ARG A 55 -0.05 -26.75 1.30
CA ARG A 55 1.39 -26.64 1.11
C ARG A 55 1.72 -25.24 0.57
N PRO A 56 2.54 -24.43 1.26
CA PRO A 56 2.93 -23.12 0.76
C PRO A 56 3.59 -23.22 -0.62
N LEU A 57 3.23 -22.30 -1.52
CA LEU A 57 3.98 -22.12 -2.75
C LEU A 57 5.44 -21.77 -2.40
N ALA A 58 6.39 -22.38 -3.11
CA ALA A 58 7.81 -22.17 -2.87
C ALA A 58 8.53 -21.81 -4.19
N PRO A 59 8.35 -20.57 -4.69
CA PRO A 59 9.04 -20.14 -5.91
C PRO A 59 10.56 -20.21 -5.74
N ALA A 60 11.27 -20.64 -6.79
CA ALA A 60 12.74 -20.69 -6.78
C ALA A 60 13.35 -19.28 -6.68
N ALA A 61 12.64 -18.28 -7.21
CA ALA A 61 12.98 -16.87 -7.08
C ALA A 61 11.73 -16.00 -6.98
N VAL A 62 11.85 -14.92 -6.22
CA VAL A 62 10.79 -13.93 -6.04
C VAL A 62 11.38 -12.53 -6.09
N CYS A 63 10.74 -11.64 -6.82
CA CYS A 63 11.00 -10.21 -6.83
C CYS A 63 9.93 -9.47 -6.01
N PHE A 64 10.36 -8.54 -5.17
CA PHE A 64 9.50 -7.67 -4.39
C PHE A 64 9.67 -6.24 -4.86
N LEU A 65 8.57 -5.64 -5.30
CA LEU A 65 8.48 -4.26 -5.76
C LEU A 65 7.77 -3.43 -4.70
N ASP A 66 8.40 -2.32 -4.33
CA ASP A 66 7.81 -1.29 -3.49
C ASP A 66 8.44 0.06 -3.81
N GLY A 67 7.79 1.14 -3.37
CA GLY A 67 8.23 2.50 -3.53
C GLY A 67 8.12 3.32 -2.25
N ILE A 68 8.90 4.40 -2.22
CA ILE A 68 8.84 5.42 -1.17
C ILE A 68 8.59 6.78 -1.79
N GLU A 69 8.06 7.68 -0.96
CA GLU A 69 7.97 9.09 -1.28
C GLU A 69 8.36 9.92 -0.06
N GLN A 70 9.04 11.03 -0.31
CA GLN A 70 9.37 12.04 0.68
C GLN A 70 9.18 13.41 0.03
N TRP A 71 8.59 14.34 0.77
CA TRP A 71 8.38 15.69 0.26
C TRP A 71 8.45 16.69 1.38
N ARG A 72 8.78 17.94 1.03
CA ARG A 72 8.72 19.07 1.95
C ARG A 72 8.36 20.34 1.20
N VAL A 73 7.68 21.24 1.89
CA VAL A 73 7.53 22.62 1.43
C VAL A 73 8.90 23.31 1.54
N VAL A 74 9.46 23.74 0.41
CA VAL A 74 10.76 24.44 0.37
C VAL A 74 10.61 25.95 0.40
N GLY A 75 9.42 26.46 0.10
CA GLY A 75 9.09 27.88 0.16
C GLY A 75 7.65 28.14 -0.22
N TYR A 76 7.27 29.42 -0.20
CA TYR A 76 5.98 29.89 -0.68
C TYR A 76 6.16 31.06 -1.64
N GLY A 77 5.42 31.06 -2.74
CA GLY A 77 5.17 32.24 -3.55
C GLY A 77 3.87 32.90 -3.10
N GLY A 78 3.95 33.87 -2.19
CA GLY A 78 2.76 34.36 -1.48
C GLY A 78 2.19 33.25 -0.57
N ILE A 79 0.98 32.77 -0.86
CA ILE A 79 0.37 31.63 -0.16
C ILE A 79 0.53 30.30 -0.92
N THR A 80 1.07 30.33 -2.13
CA THR A 80 1.22 29.16 -3.00
C THR A 80 2.42 28.34 -2.56
N PRO A 81 2.26 27.08 -2.14
CA PRO A 81 3.40 26.25 -1.74
C PRO A 81 4.28 25.90 -2.95
N ILE A 82 5.58 25.86 -2.71
CA ILE A 82 6.59 25.29 -3.59
C ILE A 82 7.13 24.07 -2.87
N VAL A 83 6.84 22.89 -3.41
CA VAL A 83 7.19 21.62 -2.78
C VAL A 83 8.28 20.93 -3.59
N ARG A 84 9.32 20.46 -2.89
CA ARG A 84 10.27 19.49 -3.45
C ARG A 84 9.81 18.10 -3.03
N ALA A 85 9.64 17.21 -4.01
CA ALA A 85 9.26 15.84 -3.78
C ALA A 85 10.26 14.88 -4.43
N HIS A 86 10.57 13.82 -3.71
CA HIS A 86 11.38 12.70 -4.14
C HIS A 86 10.52 11.44 -4.06
N ALA A 87 10.46 10.70 -5.16
CA ALA A 87 9.87 9.38 -5.22
C ALA A 87 10.91 8.38 -5.72
N ALA A 88 10.88 7.17 -5.18
CA ALA A 88 11.76 6.10 -5.61
C ALA A 88 11.01 4.77 -5.57
N ALA A 89 11.37 3.85 -6.47
CA ALA A 89 10.88 2.48 -6.47
C ALA A 89 12.05 1.53 -6.73
N ALA A 90 12.00 0.34 -6.14
CA ALA A 90 13.02 -0.68 -6.36
C ALA A 90 12.40 -2.07 -6.41
N ILE A 91 13.08 -2.95 -7.14
CA ILE A 91 12.81 -4.38 -7.15
C ILE A 91 13.98 -5.07 -6.46
N ARG A 92 13.68 -5.79 -5.38
CA ARG A 92 14.65 -6.67 -4.72
C ARG A 92 14.28 -8.12 -4.96
N ARG A 93 15.22 -8.86 -5.52
CA ARG A 93 15.10 -10.28 -5.85
C ARG A 93 15.67 -11.14 -4.73
N ARG A 94 14.93 -12.17 -4.35
CA ARG A 94 15.39 -13.25 -3.49
C ARG A 94 15.43 -14.54 -4.31
N GLY A 95 16.63 -15.05 -4.54
CA GLY A 95 16.86 -16.34 -5.18
C GLY A 95 17.14 -17.48 -4.17
N PRO A 96 17.73 -18.59 -4.61
CA PRO A 96 17.99 -19.78 -3.78
C PRO A 96 18.84 -19.51 -2.52
N GLU A 97 19.76 -18.54 -2.58
CA GLU A 97 20.59 -18.11 -1.43
C GLU A 97 19.79 -17.39 -0.33
N ARG A 98 18.48 -17.15 -0.54
CA ARG A 98 17.55 -16.47 0.38
C ARG A 98 17.93 -15.03 0.76
N ARG A 99 18.95 -14.45 0.11
CA ARG A 99 19.36 -13.05 0.28
C ARG A 99 18.66 -12.15 -0.74
N LEU A 100 18.15 -11.02 -0.27
CA LEU A 100 17.54 -9.98 -1.11
C LEU A 100 18.62 -9.11 -1.76
N ARG A 101 18.60 -9.03 -3.10
CA ARG A 101 19.52 -8.20 -3.90
C ARG A 101 18.72 -7.26 -4.79
N THR A 102 19.11 -5.99 -4.87
CA THR A 102 18.48 -5.04 -5.78
C THR A 102 18.80 -5.42 -7.22
N VAL A 103 17.77 -5.54 -8.05
CA VAL A 103 17.89 -5.88 -9.47
C VAL A 103 17.40 -4.77 -10.40
N ALA A 104 16.56 -3.87 -9.88
CA ALA A 104 16.14 -2.67 -10.59
C ALA A 104 15.81 -1.56 -9.59
N GLU A 105 16.09 -0.31 -9.94
CA GLU A 105 15.68 0.87 -9.18
C GLU A 105 15.38 2.04 -10.12
N ALA A 106 14.47 2.91 -9.70
CA ALA A 106 14.15 4.16 -10.40
C ALA A 106 13.82 5.25 -9.40
N THR A 107 14.23 6.48 -9.71
CA THR A 107 14.00 7.66 -8.87
C THR A 107 13.45 8.82 -9.69
N ALA A 108 12.62 9.66 -9.09
CA ALA A 108 12.20 10.93 -9.66
C ALA A 108 12.29 12.03 -8.60
N GLU A 109 12.82 13.17 -9.01
CA GLU A 109 12.75 14.41 -8.24
C GLU A 109 11.90 15.42 -9.01
N VAL A 110 10.90 15.99 -8.34
CA VAL A 110 9.95 16.93 -8.95
C VAL A 110 9.71 18.12 -8.03
N ALA A 111 9.46 19.27 -8.63
CA ALA A 111 8.89 20.41 -7.95
C ALA A 111 7.36 20.40 -8.17
N ILE A 112 6.57 20.58 -7.12
CA ILE A 112 5.11 20.62 -7.21
C ILE A 112 4.64 22.00 -6.72
N THR A 113 3.97 22.76 -7.59
CA THR A 113 3.51 24.11 -7.29
C THR A 113 2.38 24.55 -8.24
N ARG A 114 2.11 25.85 -8.35
CA ARG A 114 1.14 26.43 -9.30
C ARG A 114 1.74 27.69 -9.92
N LEU A 115 2.25 27.59 -11.14
CA LEU A 115 3.15 28.57 -11.76
C LEU A 115 2.50 29.93 -11.98
N ASP A 116 1.22 29.95 -12.35
CA ASP A 116 0.40 31.17 -12.54
C ASP A 116 0.11 31.91 -11.22
N ARG A 117 0.36 31.26 -10.07
CA ARG A 117 0.20 31.85 -8.74
C ARG A 117 1.52 32.22 -8.08
N LEU A 118 2.64 32.05 -8.78
CA LEU A 118 3.95 32.45 -8.29
C LEU A 118 4.29 33.89 -8.70
N PRO A 119 5.01 34.65 -7.85
CA PRO A 119 5.63 35.90 -8.26
C PRO A 119 6.57 35.67 -9.47
N ALA A 120 6.59 36.61 -10.42
CA ALA A 120 7.32 36.45 -11.69
C ALA A 120 8.81 36.13 -11.52
N GLY A 121 9.46 36.67 -10.48
CA GLY A 121 10.86 36.34 -10.17
C GLY A 121 11.04 34.88 -9.74
N VAL A 122 10.16 34.39 -8.88
CA VAL A 122 10.18 33.01 -8.37
C VAL A 122 9.86 32.02 -9.49
N ARG A 123 8.85 32.33 -10.31
CA ARG A 123 8.51 31.53 -11.50
C ARG A 123 9.70 31.36 -12.43
N ARG A 124 10.35 32.48 -12.83
CA ARG A 124 11.53 32.45 -13.71
C ARG A 124 12.69 31.64 -13.10
N ALA A 125 12.91 31.77 -11.79
CA ALA A 125 13.94 31.00 -11.10
C ALA A 125 13.64 29.49 -11.13
N LEU A 126 12.38 29.08 -10.93
CA LEU A 126 11.97 27.69 -10.96
C LEU A 126 12.05 27.09 -12.38
N GLU A 127 11.56 27.82 -13.38
CA GLU A 127 11.65 27.42 -14.80
C GLU A 127 13.11 27.30 -15.26
N GLY A 128 14.00 28.19 -14.78
CA GLY A 128 15.44 28.16 -15.08
C GLY A 128 16.23 27.09 -14.32
N ALA A 129 15.66 26.45 -13.28
CA ALA A 129 16.37 25.47 -12.46
C ALA A 129 16.48 24.08 -13.11
N GLY A 130 15.81 23.84 -14.25
CA GLY A 130 15.83 22.55 -14.95
C GLY A 130 15.17 21.40 -14.20
N VAL A 131 14.41 21.69 -13.14
CA VAL A 131 13.62 20.69 -12.40
C VAL A 131 12.31 20.40 -13.12
N ARG A 132 11.86 19.16 -13.11
CA ARG A 132 10.52 18.82 -13.60
C ARG A 132 9.47 19.42 -12.66
N VAL A 133 8.69 20.37 -13.18
CA VAL A 133 7.58 20.98 -12.45
C VAL A 133 6.28 20.23 -12.75
N LEU A 134 5.57 19.83 -11.71
CA LEU A 134 4.19 19.37 -11.76
C LEU A 134 3.30 20.43 -11.13
N GLU A 135 2.06 20.53 -11.61
CA GLU A 135 1.12 21.49 -11.06
C GLU A 135 -0.09 20.82 -10.45
N PHE A 136 -0.45 21.26 -9.24
CA PHE A 136 -1.71 20.85 -8.63
C PHE A 136 -2.89 21.63 -9.25
N PRO A 137 -4.14 21.16 -9.06
CA PRO A 137 -5.32 21.79 -9.67
C PRO A 137 -5.50 23.25 -9.24
N ALA A 138 -5.93 24.12 -10.16
CA ALA A 138 -5.98 25.56 -9.95
C ALA A 138 -7.00 25.98 -8.89
N GLU A 139 -8.08 25.20 -8.74
CA GLU A 139 -9.13 25.33 -7.74
C GLU A 139 -8.62 25.15 -6.31
N GLU A 140 -7.56 24.37 -6.11
CA GLU A 140 -6.99 24.12 -4.79
C GLU A 140 -5.97 25.20 -4.37
N ALA A 141 -5.58 26.09 -5.30
CA ALA A 141 -4.55 27.10 -5.07
C ALA A 141 -4.98 28.24 -4.12
N GLY A 142 -6.29 28.41 -3.90
CA GLY A 142 -6.83 29.48 -3.05
C GLY A 142 -6.65 29.24 -1.54
N GLN A 143 -6.44 28.00 -1.10
CA GLN A 143 -6.31 27.65 0.31
C GLN A 143 -5.08 26.76 0.54
N PRO A 144 -4.08 27.17 1.35
CA PRO A 144 -2.84 26.41 1.54
C PRO A 144 -3.04 24.96 1.97
N ALA A 145 -4.01 24.70 2.87
CA ALA A 145 -4.31 23.34 3.32
C ALA A 145 -4.78 22.41 2.18
N ARG A 146 -5.62 22.94 1.29
CA ARG A 146 -6.11 22.20 0.12
C ARG A 146 -5.02 22.01 -0.94
N ALA A 147 -4.22 23.06 -1.18
CA ALA A 147 -3.04 22.96 -2.04
C ALA A 147 -2.09 21.86 -1.55
N LEU A 148 -1.82 21.77 -0.24
CA LEU A 148 -0.98 20.71 0.33
C LEU A 148 -1.61 19.31 0.21
N ALA A 149 -2.92 19.19 0.35
CA ALA A 149 -3.63 17.93 0.11
C ALA A 149 -3.48 17.50 -1.37
N ALA A 150 -3.65 18.42 -2.31
CA ALA A 150 -3.48 18.16 -3.74
C ALA A 150 -2.02 17.83 -4.10
N VAL A 151 -1.04 18.52 -3.49
CA VAL A 151 0.38 18.17 -3.60
C VAL A 151 0.62 16.73 -3.17
N ARG A 152 0.06 16.29 -2.03
CA ARG A 152 0.21 14.90 -1.56
C ARG A 152 -0.30 13.89 -2.60
N VAL A 153 -1.41 14.19 -3.26
CA VAL A 153 -1.94 13.36 -4.36
C VAL A 153 -0.95 13.29 -5.53
N GLU A 154 -0.35 14.42 -5.94
CA GLU A 154 0.65 14.44 -7.02
C GLU A 154 1.95 13.70 -6.65
N VAL A 155 2.38 13.77 -5.39
CA VAL A 155 3.51 12.97 -4.88
C VAL A 155 3.21 11.47 -5.00
N GLN A 156 2.03 11.04 -4.55
CA GLN A 156 1.59 9.65 -4.64
C GLN A 156 1.51 9.17 -6.09
N ARG A 157 0.92 9.99 -6.99
CA ARG A 157 0.88 9.69 -8.44
C ARG A 157 2.27 9.51 -9.02
N THR A 158 3.24 10.31 -8.59
CA THR A 158 4.64 10.20 -9.03
C THR A 158 5.25 8.87 -8.59
N ARG A 159 5.05 8.47 -7.32
CA ARG A 159 5.51 7.18 -6.79
C ARG A 159 4.87 6.00 -7.51
N THR A 160 3.55 5.97 -7.62
CA THR A 160 2.79 4.91 -8.30
C THR A 160 3.18 4.79 -9.77
N ALA A 161 3.46 5.91 -10.46
CA ALA A 161 3.94 5.87 -11.83
C ALA A 161 5.34 5.23 -11.96
N LEU A 162 6.23 5.43 -10.99
CA LEU A 162 7.54 4.76 -10.96
C LEU A 162 7.40 3.26 -10.71
N GLU A 163 6.63 2.88 -9.69
CA GLU A 163 6.34 1.47 -9.35
C GLU A 163 5.80 0.74 -10.57
N ARG A 164 4.75 1.29 -11.20
CA ARG A 164 4.14 0.70 -12.40
C ARG A 164 5.14 0.50 -13.53
N ARG A 165 5.89 1.53 -13.91
CA ARG A 165 6.86 1.44 -15.01
C ARG A 165 7.95 0.42 -14.72
N LEU A 166 8.43 0.39 -13.48
CA LEU A 166 9.48 -0.54 -13.05
C LEU A 166 8.96 -1.98 -13.06
N GLY A 167 7.76 -2.22 -12.53
CA GLY A 167 7.08 -3.51 -12.53
C GLY A 167 6.80 -4.02 -13.95
N GLU A 168 6.23 -3.19 -14.82
CA GLU A 168 5.97 -3.53 -16.23
C GLU A 168 7.26 -3.84 -17.00
N ALA A 169 8.34 -3.09 -16.74
CA ALA A 169 9.64 -3.34 -17.36
C ALA A 169 10.24 -4.66 -16.90
N TRP A 170 10.17 -4.95 -15.59
CA TRP A 170 10.71 -6.17 -15.04
C TRP A 170 9.93 -7.42 -15.43
N LEU A 171 8.59 -7.32 -15.52
CA LEU A 171 7.75 -8.42 -15.99
C LEU A 171 8.19 -8.97 -17.34
N ARG A 172 8.62 -8.11 -18.27
CA ARG A 172 9.10 -8.54 -19.59
C ARG A 172 10.38 -9.38 -19.54
N ALA A 173 11.15 -9.28 -18.46
CA ALA A 173 12.39 -10.01 -18.22
C ALA A 173 12.24 -11.11 -17.16
N LEU A 174 11.03 -11.34 -16.65
CA LEU A 174 10.78 -12.28 -15.56
C LEU A 174 11.04 -13.71 -16.01
N ALA A 175 11.84 -14.45 -15.25
CA ALA A 175 12.11 -15.85 -15.57
C ALA A 175 10.84 -16.72 -15.41
N ALA A 176 10.83 -17.89 -16.07
CA ALA A 176 9.65 -18.76 -16.15
C ALA A 176 9.07 -19.19 -14.79
N GLU A 177 9.93 -19.39 -13.79
CA GLU A 177 9.54 -19.82 -12.43
C GLU A 177 9.61 -18.70 -11.40
N GLU A 178 9.81 -17.47 -11.85
CA GLU A 178 9.96 -16.31 -10.98
C GLU A 178 8.64 -15.58 -10.78
N TRP A 179 8.42 -15.11 -9.56
CA TRP A 179 7.24 -14.34 -9.17
C TRP A 179 7.58 -12.88 -8.93
N LEU A 180 6.64 -11.99 -9.25
CA LEU A 180 6.71 -10.58 -8.90
C LEU A 180 5.61 -10.24 -7.90
N VAL A 181 6.01 -9.87 -6.69
CA VAL A 181 5.13 -9.36 -5.63
C VAL A 181 5.19 -7.84 -5.64
N VAL A 182 4.05 -7.18 -5.72
CA VAL A 182 3.91 -5.72 -5.75
C VAL A 182 3.19 -5.26 -4.49
N ASP A 183 3.74 -4.29 -3.77
CA ASP A 183 3.02 -3.61 -2.69
C ASP A 183 1.99 -2.64 -3.28
N GLY A 184 0.73 -3.04 -3.31
CA GLY A 184 -0.36 -2.29 -3.94
C GLY A 184 -1.24 -3.14 -4.85
N VAL A 185 -2.11 -2.43 -5.58
CA VAL A 185 -3.08 -3.05 -6.50
C VAL A 185 -2.45 -3.43 -7.82
N LEU A 186 -2.93 -4.51 -8.45
CA LEU A 186 -2.51 -4.89 -9.81
C LEU A 186 -3.38 -4.24 -10.89
N SER A 187 -4.61 -3.86 -10.54
CA SER A 187 -5.64 -3.39 -11.48
C SER A 187 -5.25 -2.12 -12.27
N ASP A 188 -4.23 -1.37 -11.82
CA ASP A 188 -3.71 -0.18 -12.49
C ASP A 188 -2.82 -0.49 -13.72
N SER A 189 -2.43 -1.75 -13.97
CA SER A 189 -1.53 -2.13 -15.07
C SER A 189 -1.96 -3.41 -15.77
N ALA A 190 -1.98 -3.37 -17.11
CA ALA A 190 -2.38 -4.50 -17.97
C ALA A 190 -1.47 -5.69 -17.77
N ALA A 191 -0.18 -5.41 -17.92
CA ALA A 191 0.84 -6.41 -17.85
C ALA A 191 0.85 -7.06 -16.46
N LEU A 192 0.65 -6.28 -15.39
CA LEU A 192 0.59 -6.83 -14.03
C LEU A 192 -0.67 -7.65 -13.80
N SER A 193 -1.86 -7.16 -14.16
CA SER A 193 -3.11 -7.89 -13.90
C SER A 193 -3.25 -9.17 -14.72
N GLU A 194 -2.65 -9.24 -15.90
CA GLU A 194 -2.79 -10.38 -16.83
C GLU A 194 -1.66 -11.41 -16.68
N HIS A 195 -0.62 -11.13 -15.89
CA HIS A 195 0.52 -12.02 -15.76
C HIS A 195 0.26 -13.13 -14.72
N PRO A 196 0.49 -14.43 -15.05
CA PRO A 196 0.18 -15.55 -14.16
C PRO A 196 0.98 -15.59 -12.85
N ARG A 197 2.12 -14.88 -12.80
CA ARG A 197 3.04 -14.85 -11.65
C ARG A 197 3.25 -13.45 -11.06
N ALA A 198 2.32 -12.53 -11.33
CA ALA A 198 2.25 -11.25 -10.65
C ALA A 198 1.25 -11.33 -9.51
N LEU A 199 1.61 -10.79 -8.34
CA LEU A 199 0.81 -10.82 -7.14
C LEU A 199 0.80 -9.44 -6.48
N GLY A 200 -0.38 -8.85 -6.33
CA GLY A 200 -0.57 -7.61 -5.58
C GLY A 200 -0.81 -7.92 -4.12
N VAL A 201 -0.17 -7.18 -3.23
CA VAL A 201 -0.37 -7.24 -1.78
C VAL A 201 -0.89 -5.89 -1.33
N VAL A 202 -2.14 -5.84 -0.91
CA VAL A 202 -2.83 -4.60 -0.53
C VAL A 202 -3.04 -4.58 0.97
N LYS A 203 -2.47 -3.58 1.63
CA LYS A 203 -2.50 -3.38 3.10
C LYS A 203 -3.62 -2.44 3.56
N SER A 204 -4.19 -1.67 2.62
CA SER A 204 -5.25 -0.68 2.89
C SER A 204 -6.60 -1.19 2.42
N HIS A 205 -7.59 -1.14 3.30
CA HIS A 205 -8.93 -1.67 3.06
C HIS A 205 -9.95 -0.55 2.82
N GLY A 206 -9.52 0.56 2.21
CA GLY A 206 -10.40 1.71 1.96
C GLY A 206 -11.57 1.40 1.02
N ALA A 207 -11.44 0.35 0.20
CA ALA A 207 -12.54 -0.19 -0.60
C ALA A 207 -13.26 -1.29 0.18
N GLN A 208 -14.57 -1.11 0.38
CA GLN A 208 -15.45 -2.11 0.96
C GLN A 208 -16.13 -2.91 -0.16
N TYR A 209 -15.90 -4.23 -0.21
CA TYR A 209 -16.40 -5.11 -1.28
C TYR A 209 -17.64 -5.90 -0.90
N PHE A 210 -17.95 -5.95 0.39
CA PHE A 210 -18.99 -6.79 0.96
C PHE A 210 -19.82 -5.98 1.95
N GLU A 211 -21.01 -6.47 2.24
CA GLU A 211 -21.93 -5.92 3.24
C GLU A 211 -22.44 -7.04 4.15
N GLY A 212 -23.02 -6.67 5.29
CA GLY A 212 -23.62 -7.62 6.24
C GLY A 212 -22.67 -8.75 6.66
N ALA A 213 -23.18 -9.98 6.63
CA ALA A 213 -22.46 -11.16 7.09
C ALA A 213 -21.19 -11.49 6.28
N GLU A 214 -21.13 -11.12 4.99
CA GLU A 214 -19.91 -11.32 4.19
C GLU A 214 -18.81 -10.34 4.57
N LEU A 215 -19.17 -9.09 4.87
CA LEU A 215 -18.21 -8.12 5.40
C LEU A 215 -17.69 -8.56 6.76
N GLU A 216 -18.59 -8.98 7.65
CA GLU A 216 -18.23 -9.48 8.97
C GLU A 216 -17.24 -10.67 8.86
N ARG A 217 -17.56 -11.66 8.02
CA ARG A 217 -16.66 -12.81 7.75
C ARG A 217 -15.30 -12.38 7.20
N ALA A 218 -15.26 -11.42 6.26
CA ALA A 218 -14.01 -10.93 5.69
C ALA A 218 -13.14 -10.20 6.72
N LEU A 219 -13.75 -9.36 7.57
CA LEU A 219 -13.05 -8.53 8.55
C LEU A 219 -12.70 -9.26 9.85
N THR A 220 -13.42 -10.33 10.20
CA THR A 220 -13.16 -11.17 11.39
C THR A 220 -12.38 -12.44 11.08
N LEU A 221 -11.86 -12.56 9.84
CA LEU A 221 -11.05 -13.68 9.37
C LEU A 221 -9.97 -14.09 10.38
N ALA A 222 -10.03 -15.34 10.85
CA ALA A 222 -9.10 -15.89 11.83
C ALA A 222 -7.66 -16.01 11.30
N ASP A 223 -6.67 -15.97 12.19
CA ASP A 223 -5.28 -16.28 11.81
C ASP A 223 -5.18 -17.66 11.16
N GLY A 224 -4.29 -17.79 10.18
CA GLY A 224 -4.08 -19.02 9.44
C GLY A 224 -5.22 -19.36 8.50
N HIS A 225 -6.09 -18.40 8.16
CA HIS A 225 -7.16 -18.58 7.19
C HIS A 225 -7.05 -17.56 6.04
N ARG A 226 -7.71 -17.91 4.94
CA ARG A 226 -8.05 -16.99 3.86
C ARG A 226 -9.56 -16.94 3.64
N THR A 227 -10.06 -15.89 3.02
CA THR A 227 -11.40 -15.98 2.41
C THR A 227 -11.35 -16.78 1.13
N GLY A 228 -12.53 -17.17 0.66
CA GLY A 228 -12.72 -17.61 -0.71
C GLY A 228 -12.30 -16.53 -1.71
N VAL A 229 -11.93 -16.95 -2.91
CA VAL A 229 -11.61 -16.03 -4.01
C VAL A 229 -12.89 -15.31 -4.44
N PHE A 230 -12.79 -13.99 -4.60
CA PHE A 230 -13.85 -13.13 -5.09
C PHE A 230 -13.35 -12.23 -6.22
N ARG A 231 -14.29 -11.73 -7.01
CA ARG A 231 -14.07 -10.83 -8.15
C ARG A 231 -14.64 -9.46 -7.81
N PRO A 232 -13.79 -8.44 -7.60
CA PRO A 232 -14.25 -7.08 -7.37
C PRO A 232 -15.13 -6.49 -8.50
N LYS A 233 -16.22 -5.81 -8.14
CA LYS A 233 -17.06 -5.02 -9.07
C LYS A 233 -16.63 -3.56 -9.03
N ALA A 234 -15.99 -3.09 -10.10
CA ALA A 234 -15.62 -1.67 -10.20
C ALA A 234 -16.67 -0.85 -10.95
N ARG A 235 -16.74 0.44 -10.63
CA ARG A 235 -17.42 1.43 -11.48
C ARG A 235 -16.43 1.78 -12.60
N GLY A 236 -16.79 1.55 -13.86
CA GLY A 236 -15.89 1.77 -15.00
C GLY A 236 -14.95 0.59 -15.32
N ALA A 237 -13.99 0.82 -16.22
CA ALA A 237 -13.11 -0.21 -16.77
C ALA A 237 -11.89 -0.50 -15.86
N ARG A 238 -12.10 -1.02 -14.65
CA ARG A 238 -11.00 -1.72 -13.96
C ARG A 238 -10.82 -3.11 -14.58
N ARG A 239 -9.58 -3.58 -14.52
CA ARG A 239 -9.15 -4.85 -15.13
C ARG A 239 -9.68 -6.04 -14.36
N ASP A 240 -9.80 -7.16 -15.07
CA ASP A 240 -10.31 -8.39 -14.50
C ASP A 240 -9.27 -9.06 -13.57
N ILE A 241 -9.54 -9.01 -12.27
CA ILE A 241 -8.68 -9.58 -11.23
C ILE A 241 -9.48 -10.45 -10.27
N TYR A 242 -8.79 -11.41 -9.67
CA TYR A 242 -9.27 -12.14 -8.51
C TYR A 242 -8.60 -11.62 -7.25
N SER A 243 -9.37 -11.61 -6.17
CA SER A 243 -8.93 -11.14 -4.87
C SER A 243 -9.37 -12.08 -3.76
N TRP A 244 -8.60 -12.13 -2.68
CA TRP A 244 -8.98 -12.80 -1.46
C TRP A 244 -8.24 -12.17 -0.28
N TYR A 245 -8.82 -12.29 0.91
CA TYR A 245 -8.16 -11.84 2.13
C TYR A 245 -7.35 -12.96 2.76
N VAL A 246 -6.24 -12.61 3.41
CA VAL A 246 -5.44 -13.50 4.24
C VAL A 246 -5.13 -12.78 5.56
N ARG A 247 -5.23 -13.52 6.68
CA ARG A 247 -4.87 -13.00 8.00
C ARG A 247 -3.46 -13.44 8.37
N LEU A 248 -2.60 -12.47 8.67
CA LEU A 248 -1.23 -12.68 9.11
C LEU A 248 -1.11 -12.90 10.62
N TRP A 249 -2.00 -12.33 11.43
CA TRP A 249 -1.93 -12.38 12.90
C TRP A 249 -3.33 -12.39 13.50
N PRO A 250 -3.54 -12.95 14.70
CA PRO A 250 -4.81 -12.80 15.42
C PRO A 250 -5.14 -11.33 15.62
N TRP A 251 -6.39 -10.94 15.39
CA TRP A 251 -6.82 -9.55 15.46
C TRP A 251 -7.46 -9.21 16.80
N GLU A 252 -7.90 -10.21 17.57
CA GLU A 252 -8.55 -10.04 18.85
C GLU A 252 -7.64 -9.26 19.82
N GLY A 253 -8.17 -8.20 20.42
CA GLY A 253 -7.39 -7.23 21.18
C GLY A 253 -6.86 -6.05 20.36
N ASN A 254 -6.96 -6.07 19.04
CA ASN A 254 -6.61 -4.99 18.10
C ASN A 254 -7.83 -4.57 17.25
N ASP A 255 -7.64 -3.72 16.26
CA ASP A 255 -8.69 -3.38 15.30
C ASP A 255 -8.91 -4.48 14.23
N LEU A 256 -10.06 -4.45 13.55
CA LEU A 256 -10.43 -5.45 12.54
C LEU A 256 -9.44 -5.56 11.36
N LEU A 257 -8.70 -4.50 11.04
CA LEU A 257 -7.72 -4.52 9.95
C LEU A 257 -6.36 -5.08 10.37
N TYR A 258 -6.16 -5.36 11.66
CA TYR A 258 -4.90 -5.81 12.21
C TYR A 258 -4.43 -7.12 11.56
N GLY A 259 -3.29 -7.07 10.86
CA GLY A 259 -2.76 -8.22 10.13
C GLY A 259 -3.62 -8.71 8.97
N LEU A 260 -4.64 -7.97 8.53
CA LEU A 260 -5.40 -8.31 7.32
C LEU A 260 -4.64 -7.85 6.08
N LEU A 261 -4.51 -8.73 5.09
CA LEU A 261 -4.03 -8.39 3.75
C LEU A 261 -5.05 -8.81 2.71
N ARG A 262 -5.20 -8.02 1.65
CA ARG A 262 -5.84 -8.45 0.41
C ARG A 262 -4.78 -8.83 -0.60
N LEU A 263 -4.91 -10.01 -1.19
CA LEU A 263 -4.10 -10.44 -2.31
C LEU A 263 -4.86 -10.23 -3.61
N GLU A 264 -4.16 -9.82 -4.67
CA GLU A 264 -4.70 -9.67 -6.01
C GLU A 264 -3.87 -10.47 -7.01
N ALA A 265 -4.53 -11.19 -7.90
CA ALA A 265 -3.89 -11.93 -8.97
C ALA A 265 -4.80 -11.96 -10.21
N ARG A 266 -4.24 -12.45 -11.32
CA ARG A 266 -4.96 -12.62 -12.58
C ARG A 266 -6.27 -13.39 -12.37
N ALA A 267 -7.37 -12.90 -12.97
CA ALA A 267 -8.62 -13.64 -13.04
C ALA A 267 -8.47 -14.88 -13.94
N HIS A 268 -8.18 -16.04 -13.35
CA HIS A 268 -7.94 -17.30 -14.07
C HIS A 268 -8.22 -18.51 -13.17
N PRO A 269 -8.69 -19.66 -13.71
CA PRO A 269 -8.89 -20.87 -12.92
C PRO A 269 -7.66 -21.36 -12.15
N GLU A 270 -6.46 -21.22 -12.72
CA GLU A 270 -5.20 -21.55 -12.01
C GLU A 270 -4.99 -20.70 -10.76
N THR A 271 -5.45 -19.44 -10.75
CA THR A 271 -5.36 -18.56 -9.57
C THR A 271 -6.20 -19.10 -8.44
N ILE A 272 -7.39 -19.63 -8.75
CA ILE A 272 -8.27 -20.27 -7.76
C ILE A 272 -7.56 -21.48 -7.15
N ALA A 273 -7.00 -22.36 -7.99
CA ALA A 273 -6.25 -23.52 -7.55
C ALA A 273 -5.01 -23.17 -6.69
N LEU A 274 -4.39 -22.02 -6.96
CA LEU A 274 -3.21 -21.52 -6.23
C LEU A 274 -3.52 -20.62 -5.04
N ALA A 275 -4.79 -20.25 -4.79
CA ALA A 275 -5.15 -19.26 -3.77
C ALA A 275 -4.66 -19.67 -2.36
N SER A 276 -4.90 -20.91 -1.93
CA SER A 276 -4.40 -21.40 -0.63
C SER A 276 -2.87 -21.54 -0.59
N PRO A 277 -2.19 -22.16 -1.58
CA PRO A 277 -0.72 -22.17 -1.64
C PRO A 277 -0.07 -20.78 -1.60
N ILE A 278 -0.63 -19.80 -2.33
CA ILE A 278 -0.15 -18.41 -2.34
C ILE A 278 -0.38 -17.74 -0.99
N ALA A 279 -1.58 -17.87 -0.40
CA ALA A 279 -1.87 -17.30 0.90
C ALA A 279 -0.95 -17.84 2.00
N ALA A 280 -0.72 -19.16 2.01
CA ALA A 280 0.21 -19.80 2.94
C ALA A 280 1.66 -19.35 2.72
N TRP A 281 2.08 -19.16 1.46
CA TRP A 281 3.39 -18.59 1.12
C TRP A 281 3.53 -17.15 1.62
N ILE A 282 2.59 -16.26 1.31
CA ILE A 282 2.62 -14.86 1.75
C ILE A 282 2.58 -14.73 3.27
N ARG A 283 1.82 -15.59 3.96
CA ARG A 283 1.85 -15.63 5.42
C ARG A 283 3.24 -15.96 5.96
N ALA A 284 4.03 -16.78 5.28
CA ALA A 284 5.41 -17.05 5.67
C ALA A 284 6.35 -15.84 5.45
N GLU A 285 6.04 -14.94 4.51
CA GLU A 285 6.82 -13.73 4.24
C GLU A 285 6.72 -12.66 5.35
N ARG A 286 5.87 -12.85 6.36
CA ARG A 286 5.85 -12.01 7.59
C ARG A 286 7.12 -12.17 8.44
N ALA A 287 7.92 -13.20 8.17
CA ALA A 287 9.12 -13.54 8.92
C ALA A 287 10.41 -13.18 8.14
N PRO A 288 11.44 -12.63 8.83
CA PRO A 288 11.42 -12.16 10.22
C PRO A 288 10.49 -10.96 10.43
N VAL A 289 10.03 -10.75 11.66
CA VAL A 289 9.07 -9.67 11.96
C VAL A 289 9.75 -8.31 11.79
N ALA A 290 9.07 -7.37 11.13
CA ALA A 290 9.56 -6.01 10.85
C ALA A 290 9.46 -5.03 12.05
N THR A 291 9.51 -5.53 13.29
CA THR A 291 9.54 -4.64 14.47
C THR A 291 10.85 -3.85 14.50
N PRO A 292 10.82 -2.57 14.96
CA PRO A 292 9.72 -1.86 15.61
C PRO A 292 8.84 -1.01 14.66
N ASP A 293 8.73 -1.31 13.35
CA ASP A 293 7.80 -0.58 12.47
C ASP A 293 6.37 -0.68 13.02
N ARG A 294 5.65 0.44 13.13
CA ARG A 294 4.28 0.47 13.68
C ARG A 294 3.27 -0.31 12.86
N ARG A 295 3.59 -0.61 11.60
CA ARG A 295 2.73 -1.35 10.65
C ARG A 295 3.14 -2.81 10.51
N TRP A 296 4.00 -3.32 11.40
CA TRP A 296 4.58 -4.67 11.31
C TRP A 296 3.53 -5.77 11.16
N ASP A 297 2.31 -5.55 11.67
CA ASP A 297 1.18 -6.47 11.56
C ASP A 297 0.84 -6.80 10.09
N ARG A 298 1.00 -5.84 9.18
CA ARG A 298 0.67 -5.97 7.75
C ARG A 298 1.89 -5.94 6.83
N LEU A 299 3.11 -5.96 7.38
CA LEU A 299 4.32 -5.94 6.57
C LEU A 299 4.78 -7.35 6.23
N LEU A 300 5.07 -7.55 4.95
CA LEU A 300 5.95 -8.64 4.51
C LEU A 300 7.39 -8.15 4.68
N TYR A 301 8.24 -8.97 5.30
CA TYR A 301 9.62 -8.60 5.56
C TYR A 301 10.38 -8.17 4.29
N PRO A 302 10.24 -8.85 3.14
CA PRO A 302 10.95 -8.44 1.93
C PRO A 302 10.51 -7.07 1.40
N ILE A 303 9.23 -6.71 1.56
CA ILE A 303 8.74 -5.37 1.20
C ILE A 303 9.33 -4.33 2.15
N HIS A 304 9.34 -4.61 3.46
CA HIS A 304 10.00 -3.74 4.44
C HIS A 304 11.50 -3.55 4.16
N ASP A 305 12.19 -4.58 3.67
CA ASP A 305 13.59 -4.50 3.25
C ASP A 305 13.79 -3.67 1.96
N VAL A 306 12.80 -3.64 1.05
CA VAL A 306 12.76 -2.69 -0.08
C VAL A 306 12.59 -1.25 0.43
N GLU A 307 11.61 -1.00 1.31
CA GLU A 307 11.41 0.34 1.92
C GLU A 307 12.69 0.82 2.61
N THR A 308 13.32 -0.05 3.40
CA THR A 308 14.55 0.27 4.17
C THR A 308 15.70 0.61 3.23
N TYR A 309 15.90 -0.17 2.16
CA TYR A 309 16.90 0.11 1.14
C TYR A 309 16.69 1.48 0.48
N LEU A 310 15.45 1.76 0.07
CA LEU A 310 15.12 3.02 -0.58
C LEU A 310 15.31 4.21 0.37
N ARG A 311 14.86 4.09 1.63
CA ARG A 311 15.01 5.16 2.64
C ARG A 311 16.48 5.49 2.92
N ALA A 312 17.35 4.49 2.94
CA ALA A 312 18.79 4.71 3.14
C ALA A 312 19.45 5.51 1.98
N ARG A 313 18.82 5.54 0.81
CA ARG A 313 19.29 6.22 -0.41
C ARG A 313 18.55 7.53 -0.69
N ALA A 314 17.49 7.83 0.05
CA ALA A 314 16.70 9.04 -0.13
C ALA A 314 17.51 10.31 0.23
N PRO A 315 17.22 11.47 -0.38
CA PRO A 315 17.86 12.73 -0.03
C PRO A 315 17.69 13.06 1.46
N ARG A 316 18.81 13.21 2.17
CA ARG A 316 18.82 13.45 3.63
C ARG A 316 18.08 14.71 4.05
N ASP A 317 18.04 15.73 3.19
CA ASP A 317 17.37 17.00 3.50
C ASP A 317 15.83 16.92 3.36
N LEU A 318 15.30 15.85 2.78
CA LEU A 318 13.86 15.53 2.77
C LEU A 318 13.45 14.62 3.94
N THR A 319 14.43 14.03 4.64
CA THR A 319 14.16 13.29 5.87
C THR A 319 13.83 14.29 6.98
N PRO A 320 12.70 14.15 7.68
CA PRO A 320 12.35 15.07 8.76
C PRO A 320 13.42 15.02 9.86
N LEU A 321 14.25 16.07 9.95
CA LEU A 321 15.02 16.32 11.17
C LEU A 321 14.05 16.76 12.28
N PRO A 322 14.35 16.53 13.56
CA PRO A 322 13.66 17.22 14.65
C PRO A 322 13.83 18.73 14.41
N ALA A 323 12.80 19.36 13.83
CA ALA A 323 12.88 20.76 13.48
C ALA A 323 12.82 21.57 14.78
N SER A 324 13.91 22.27 15.09
CA SER A 324 13.81 23.44 15.95
C SER A 324 12.81 24.40 15.31
N ARG A 325 11.74 24.74 16.04
CA ARG A 325 10.72 25.70 15.59
C ARG A 325 11.22 27.15 15.64
N LEU A 326 12.47 27.38 16.06
CA LEU A 326 13.05 28.70 16.11
C LEU A 326 13.49 29.12 14.70
N PRO A 327 13.20 30.37 14.28
CA PRO A 327 13.74 30.90 13.04
C PRO A 327 15.26 30.74 13.05
N ARG A 328 15.84 30.16 12.00
CA ARG A 328 17.27 30.33 11.76
C ARG A 328 17.47 31.81 11.40
N THR A 329 17.89 32.61 12.37
CA THR A 329 18.40 33.95 12.09
C THR A 329 19.60 33.77 11.17
N ALA A 330 19.49 34.30 9.95
CA ALA A 330 20.58 34.27 8.98
C ALA A 330 21.84 34.89 9.62
N SER A 331 22.97 34.19 9.48
CA SER A 331 24.32 34.73 9.62
C SER A 331 24.93 34.81 8.23
#